data_AF-A0AAV9C6J2-F1
#
_entry.id   AF-A0AAV9C6J2-F1
#
_cell.length_a   1.000
_cell.length_b   1.000
_cell.length_c   1.000
_cell.angle_alpha   90.00
_cell.angle_beta   90.00
_cell.angle_gamma   90.00
#
_symmetry.space_group_name_H-M   'P 1'
#
loop_
_entity.id
_entity.type
_entity.pdbx_description
1 polymer ?
#
loop_
_entity_poly.entity_id
_entity_poly.type
_entity_poly.pdbx_seq_one_letter_code
_entity_poly.pdbx_strand_id
1 'polypeptide(L)'
;MANNIEDENGHVFDPKAKLDVKKILKVGIAGVAADTTEKKTKTIGDNWTPVWNEEFTFPLTLPELALLIIEVGEYDTLDMDGFGGQTCLPVSELRTGIRAVPLCNIKGEEYKSVKLLVRFEFV
;
A
#
# COMPACT_ATOMS: atom_id res chain seq x y z
N MET A 1 40.08 -17.65 -7.23
CA MET A 1 39.57 -16.70 -6.22
C MET A 1 38.97 -15.55 -7.00
N ALA A 2 37.68 -15.25 -6.86
CA ALA A 2 37.05 -14.14 -7.58
C ALA A 2 37.38 -12.84 -6.84
N ASN A 3 37.94 -11.87 -7.56
CA ASN A 3 38.20 -10.54 -7.01
C ASN A 3 36.87 -9.82 -6.87
N ASN A 4 36.50 -9.45 -5.65
CA ASN A 4 35.35 -8.61 -5.40
C ASN A 4 35.61 -7.22 -6.02
N ILE A 5 34.64 -6.68 -6.75
CA ILE A 5 34.71 -5.33 -7.32
C ILE A 5 34.30 -4.37 -6.21
N GLU A 6 35.23 -3.52 -5.78
CA GLU A 6 34.99 -2.48 -4.77
C GLU A 6 34.72 -1.13 -5.46
N ASP A 7 33.79 -0.34 -4.93
CA ASP A 7 33.57 1.04 -5.39
C ASP A 7 34.67 1.99 -4.86
N GLU A 8 34.65 3.26 -5.29
CA GLU A 8 35.61 4.29 -4.86
C GLU A 8 35.59 4.60 -3.35
N ASN A 9 34.57 4.11 -2.63
CA ASN A 9 34.41 4.23 -1.19
C ASN A 9 34.76 2.92 -0.45
N GLY A 10 35.25 1.91 -1.16
CA GLY A 10 35.61 0.61 -0.58
C GLY A 10 34.41 -0.30 -0.28
N HIS A 11 33.22 0.01 -0.80
CA HIS A 11 32.09 -0.91 -0.70
C HIS A 11 32.25 -2.03 -1.70
N VAL A 12 32.21 -3.27 -1.20
CA VAL A 12 32.15 -4.46 -2.04
C VAL A 12 30.78 -4.51 -2.72
N PHE A 13 30.79 -4.46 -4.05
CA PHE A 13 29.59 -4.74 -4.84
C PHE A 13 29.23 -6.22 -4.66
N ASP A 14 28.15 -6.49 -3.94
CA ASP A 14 27.55 -7.81 -3.87
C ASP A 14 26.39 -7.89 -4.90
N PRO A 15 26.60 -8.53 -6.07
CA PRO A 15 25.55 -8.71 -7.07
C PRO A 15 24.39 -9.59 -6.58
N LYS A 16 24.50 -10.21 -5.40
CA LYS A 16 23.44 -10.98 -4.75
C LYS A 16 22.81 -10.26 -3.57
N ALA A 17 23.21 -9.02 -3.26
CA ALA A 17 22.57 -8.23 -2.22
C ALA A 17 21.09 -8.06 -2.57
N LYS A 18 20.22 -8.57 -1.69
CA LYS A 18 18.77 -8.39 -1.81
C LYS A 18 18.49 -6.91 -1.65
N LEU A 19 17.95 -6.28 -2.69
CA LEU A 19 17.55 -4.89 -2.62
C LEU A 19 16.44 -4.72 -1.57
N ASP A 20 16.52 -3.64 -0.79
CA ASP A 20 15.56 -3.34 0.27
C ASP A 20 14.20 -2.99 -0.34
N VAL A 21 13.30 -3.99 -0.43
CA VAL A 21 11.92 -3.76 -0.89
C VAL A 21 11.15 -3.00 0.17
N LYS A 22 10.65 -1.83 -0.19
CA LYS A 22 9.87 -0.94 0.68
C LYS A 22 8.39 -1.04 0.34
N LYS A 23 7.54 -1.16 1.36
CA LYS A 23 6.08 -1.19 1.20
C LYS A 23 5.46 0.09 1.74
N ILE A 24 4.53 0.65 0.97
CA ILE A 24 3.73 1.81 1.37
C ILE A 24 2.29 1.56 0.96
N LEU A 25 1.36 2.12 1.72
CA LEU A 25 -0.05 2.01 1.45
C LEU A 25 -0.62 3.43 1.25
N LYS A 26 -1.30 3.64 0.12
CA LYS A 26 -2.06 4.86 -0.18
C LYS A 26 -3.53 4.58 0.12
N VAL A 27 -4.17 5.47 0.86
CA VAL A 27 -5.61 5.43 1.15
C VAL A 27 -6.24 6.69 0.60
N GLY A 28 -7.21 6.56 -0.28
CA GLY A 28 -7.91 7.69 -0.87
C GLY A 28 -9.42 7.56 -0.79
N ILE A 29 -10.09 8.70 -0.89
CA ILE A 29 -11.51 8.80 -1.18
C ILE A 29 -11.65 9.38 -2.58
N ALA A 30 -12.47 8.72 -3.41
CA ALA A 30 -12.96 9.28 -4.66
C ALA A 30 -14.47 9.52 -4.52
N GLY A 31 -14.95 10.66 -5.01
CA GLY A 31 -16.38 11.01 -4.93
C GLY A 31 -16.62 12.40 -5.46
N VAL A 32 -17.43 13.20 -4.75
CA VAL A 32 -17.53 14.62 -5.05
C VAL A 32 -16.20 15.34 -4.81
N ALA A 33 -16.01 16.48 -5.48
CA ALA A 33 -14.75 17.23 -5.42
C ALA A 33 -14.37 17.65 -3.99
N ALA A 34 -15.37 17.88 -3.12
CA ALA A 34 -15.15 18.24 -1.71
C ALA A 34 -14.61 17.09 -0.85
N ASP A 35 -14.91 15.84 -1.23
CA ASP A 35 -14.58 14.63 -0.46
C ASP A 35 -13.32 13.92 -1.01
N THR A 36 -12.91 14.27 -2.24
CA THR A 36 -11.78 13.61 -2.91
C THR A 36 -10.45 13.97 -2.25
N THR A 37 -9.75 12.98 -1.73
CA THR A 37 -8.47 13.17 -1.03
C THR A 37 -7.64 11.88 -1.00
N GLU A 38 -6.33 11.99 -0.79
CA GLU A 38 -5.39 10.87 -0.67
C GLU A 38 -4.46 11.08 0.53
N LYS A 39 -4.18 10.01 1.26
CA LYS A 39 -3.20 9.93 2.35
C LYS A 39 -2.30 8.72 2.15
N LYS A 40 -1.10 8.72 2.74
CA LYS A 40 -0.14 7.62 2.64
C LYS A 40 0.37 7.24 4.02
N THR A 41 0.64 5.96 4.21
CA THR A 41 1.32 5.45 5.41
C THR A 41 2.80 5.79 5.38
N LYS A 42 3.48 5.54 6.50
CA LYS A 42 4.93 5.38 6.53
C LYS A 42 5.36 4.21 5.68
N THR A 43 6.61 4.27 5.24
CA THR A 43 7.27 3.22 4.47
C THR A 43 7.82 2.15 5.41
N ILE A 44 7.58 0.88 5.09
CA ILE A 44 8.12 -0.29 5.82
C ILE A 44 9.06 -1.06 4.89
N GLY A 45 10.34 -1.17 5.26
CA GLY A 45 11.34 -1.95 4.51
C GLY A 45 11.36 -3.44 4.88
N ASP A 46 11.69 -4.28 3.90
CA ASP A 46 12.03 -5.71 4.02
C ASP A 46 11.08 -6.55 4.90
N ASN A 47 9.77 -6.37 4.73
CA ASN A 47 8.77 -7.16 5.45
C ASN A 47 7.68 -7.70 4.49
N TRP A 48 7.44 -9.01 4.53
CA TRP A 48 6.39 -9.67 3.74
C TRP A 48 4.98 -9.52 4.35
N THR A 49 4.91 -9.24 5.65
CA THR A 49 3.66 -8.98 6.39
C THR A 49 3.76 -7.60 7.06
N PRO A 50 3.72 -6.51 6.28
CA PRO A 50 3.83 -5.15 6.80
C PRO A 50 2.67 -4.86 7.78
N VAL A 51 3.01 -4.23 8.90
CA VAL A 51 2.05 -3.76 9.90
C VAL A 51 2.22 -2.26 10.04
N TRP A 52 1.30 -1.48 9.46
CA TRP A 52 1.35 -0.02 9.53
C TRP A 52 0.79 0.52 10.85
N ASN A 53 -0.35 -0.02 11.32
CA ASN A 53 -1.05 0.48 12.52
C ASN A 53 -1.26 2.01 12.49
N GLU A 54 -1.57 2.55 11.31
CA GLU A 54 -1.89 3.96 11.11
C GLU A 54 -3.39 4.13 10.91
N GLU A 55 -3.91 5.25 11.39
CA GLU A 55 -5.32 5.61 11.31
C GLU A 55 -5.49 6.84 10.42
N PHE A 56 -6.54 6.83 9.61
CA PHE A 56 -6.88 7.94 8.72
C PHE A 56 -8.35 8.31 8.89
N THR A 57 -8.59 9.59 9.17
CA THR A 57 -9.95 10.17 9.19
C THR A 57 -10.22 10.91 7.89
N PHE A 58 -11.40 10.69 7.32
CA PHE A 58 -11.88 11.35 6.10
C PHE A 58 -13.24 11.97 6.37
N PRO A 59 -13.35 13.32 6.47
CA PRO A 59 -14.65 13.97 6.54
C PRO A 59 -15.33 13.86 5.18
N LEU A 60 -16.56 13.36 5.14
CA LEU A 60 -17.34 13.16 3.92
C LEU A 60 -18.61 14.01 3.96
N THR A 61 -18.84 14.74 2.87
CA THR A 61 -20.06 15.53 2.67
C THR A 61 -21.18 14.69 2.06
N LEU A 62 -20.86 13.74 1.16
CA LEU A 62 -21.82 12.83 0.54
C LEU A 62 -21.26 11.39 0.50
N PRO A 63 -21.29 10.67 1.64
CA PRO A 63 -20.74 9.30 1.76
C PRO A 63 -21.32 8.29 0.76
N GLU A 64 -22.55 8.49 0.31
CA GLU A 64 -23.24 7.63 -0.66
C GLU A 64 -22.64 7.70 -2.08
N LEU A 65 -21.86 8.75 -2.37
CA LEU A 65 -21.11 8.92 -3.62
C LEU A 65 -19.60 8.65 -3.45
N ALA A 66 -19.17 8.24 -2.26
CA ALA A 66 -17.77 8.06 -1.94
C ALA A 66 -17.31 6.60 -2.11
N LEU A 67 -16.14 6.43 -2.73
CA LEU A 67 -15.40 5.18 -2.85
C LEU A 67 -14.12 5.29 -2.02
N LEU A 68 -13.88 4.31 -1.15
CA LEU A 68 -12.59 4.11 -0.49
C LEU A 68 -11.67 3.33 -1.44
N ILE A 69 -10.52 3.91 -1.75
CA ILE A 69 -9.48 3.31 -2.59
C ILE A 69 -8.28 3.02 -1.71
N ILE A 70 -7.78 1.79 -1.76
CA ILE A 70 -6.53 1.41 -1.09
C ILE A 70 -5.59 0.82 -2.14
N GLU A 71 -4.38 1.35 -2.22
CA GLU A 71 -3.31 0.87 -3.11
C GLU A 71 -2.07 0.55 -2.28
N VAL A 72 -1.50 -0.63 -2.52
CA VAL A 72 -0.23 -1.06 -1.93
C VAL A 72 0.84 -0.96 -2.99
N GLY A 73 1.83 -0.09 -2.74
CA GLY A 73 3.01 0.05 -3.59
C GLY A 73 4.21 -0.67 -2.99
N GLU A 74 5.03 -1.25 -3.87
CA GLU A 74 6.36 -1.77 -3.58
C GLU A 74 7.39 -0.90 -4.27
N TYR A 75 8.28 -0.29 -3.48
CA TYR A 75 9.37 0.55 -3.97
C TYR A 75 10.67 -0.23 -3.84
N ASP A 76 11.36 -0.44 -4.96
CA ASP A 76 12.77 -0.79 -4.95
C ASP A 76 13.59 0.50 -5.06
N THR A 77 14.77 0.53 -4.44
CA THR A 77 15.67 1.69 -4.40
C THR A 77 16.20 2.12 -5.78
N LEU A 78 15.95 1.35 -6.84
CA LEU A 78 16.51 1.57 -8.18
C LEU A 78 15.50 1.82 -9.31
N ASP A 79 14.21 1.49 -9.15
CA ASP A 79 13.20 1.75 -10.17
C ASP A 79 11.79 1.89 -9.56
N MET A 80 10.99 2.74 -10.20
CA MET A 80 9.68 3.17 -9.69
C MET A 80 8.58 2.12 -9.93
N ASP A 81 7.81 1.88 -8.88
CA ASP A 81 6.46 1.29 -8.84
C ASP A 81 6.32 -0.21 -9.13
N GLY A 82 6.77 -1.04 -8.19
CA GLY A 82 6.14 -2.34 -7.98
C GLY A 82 4.70 -2.17 -7.50
N PHE A 83 3.77 -2.89 -8.10
CA PHE A 83 2.35 -2.89 -7.70
C PHE A 83 2.07 -4.08 -6.78
N GLY A 84 1.77 -3.81 -5.51
CA GLY A 84 1.49 -4.82 -4.49
C GLY A 84 0.01 -5.23 -4.41
N GLY A 85 -0.89 -4.41 -4.94
CA GLY A 85 -2.33 -4.70 -4.96
C GLY A 85 -3.19 -3.46 -4.76
N GLN A 86 -4.47 -3.56 -5.11
CA GLN A 86 -5.45 -2.51 -4.88
C GLN A 86 -6.81 -3.05 -4.44
N THR A 87 -7.62 -2.20 -3.81
CA THR A 87 -9.04 -2.45 -3.60
C THR A 87 -9.82 -1.15 -3.72
N CYS A 88 -11.08 -1.24 -4.14
CA CYS A 88 -11.98 -0.10 -4.27
C CYS A 88 -13.34 -0.52 -3.72
N LEU A 89 -13.80 0.15 -2.67
CA LEU A 89 -14.98 -0.23 -1.90
C LEU A 89 -15.92 0.98 -1.76
N PRO A 90 -17.22 0.85 -2.08
CA PRO A 90 -18.19 1.89 -1.77
C PRO A 90 -18.25 2.13 -0.26
N VAL A 91 -18.13 3.38 0.17
CA VAL A 91 -18.16 3.73 1.60
C VAL A 91 -19.48 3.30 2.24
N SER A 92 -20.59 3.39 1.50
CA SER A 92 -21.92 2.95 1.91
C SER A 92 -22.05 1.45 2.20
N GLU A 93 -21.14 0.61 1.67
CA GLU A 93 -21.14 -0.84 1.88
C GLU A 93 -20.18 -1.31 2.98
N LEU A 94 -19.36 -0.39 3.51
CA LEU A 94 -18.42 -0.70 4.56
C LEU A 94 -19.15 -0.97 5.88
N ARG A 95 -18.63 -1.95 6.63
CA ARG A 95 -19.16 -2.33 7.95
C ARG A 95 -18.10 -2.07 9.01
N THR A 96 -18.51 -1.46 10.11
CA THR A 96 -17.64 -1.15 11.25
C THR A 96 -16.91 -2.38 11.80
N GLY A 97 -15.80 -2.12 12.50
CA GLY A 97 -14.94 -3.12 13.12
C GLY A 97 -13.81 -3.60 12.20
N ILE A 98 -13.16 -4.70 12.61
CA ILE A 98 -12.01 -5.26 11.90
C ILE A 98 -12.50 -6.13 10.73
N ARG A 99 -11.98 -5.87 9.53
CA ARG A 99 -12.31 -6.54 8.27
C ARG A 99 -11.05 -6.98 7.54
N ALA A 100 -11.09 -8.17 6.96
CA ALA A 100 -10.08 -8.62 6.01
C ALA A 100 -10.56 -8.25 4.60
N VAL A 101 -9.84 -7.32 3.96
CA VAL A 101 -10.16 -6.79 2.65
C VAL A 101 -9.26 -7.46 1.60
N PRO A 102 -9.82 -8.18 0.61
CA PRO A 102 -9.01 -8.76 -0.45
C PRO A 102 -8.39 -7.67 -1.32
N LEU A 103 -7.16 -7.92 -1.78
CA LEU A 103 -6.49 -7.10 -2.78
C LEU A 103 -6.61 -7.74 -4.16
N CYS A 104 -6.70 -6.89 -5.17
CA CYS A 104 -6.70 -7.26 -6.58
C CYS A 104 -5.40 -6.83 -7.26
N ASN A 105 -5.07 -7.51 -8.35
CA ASN A 105 -3.98 -7.09 -9.23
C ASN A 105 -4.35 -5.84 -10.05
N ILE A 106 -3.44 -5.36 -10.89
CA ILE A 106 -3.65 -4.17 -11.75
C ILE A 106 -4.81 -4.34 -12.74
N LYS A 107 -5.20 -5.58 -13.08
CA LYS A 107 -6.34 -5.90 -13.95
C LYS A 107 -7.67 -5.98 -13.19
N GLY A 108 -7.64 -5.85 -11.85
CA GLY A 108 -8.82 -5.99 -10.99
C GLY A 108 -9.13 -7.45 -10.60
N GLU A 109 -8.23 -8.39 -10.88
CA GLU A 109 -8.42 -9.80 -10.50
C GLU A 109 -7.98 -10.03 -9.05
N GLU A 110 -8.84 -10.63 -8.23
CA GLU A 110 -8.56 -10.88 -6.81
C GLU A 110 -7.36 -11.83 -6.62
N TYR A 111 -6.44 -11.46 -5.72
CA TYR A 111 -5.40 -12.37 -5.27
C TYR A 111 -5.97 -13.41 -4.30
N LYS A 112 -5.70 -14.69 -4.54
CA LYS A 112 -6.24 -15.81 -3.75
C LYS A 112 -5.95 -15.73 -2.24
N SER A 113 -4.79 -15.18 -1.87
CA SER A 113 -4.28 -15.24 -0.49
C SER A 113 -3.80 -13.89 0.06
N VAL A 114 -4.00 -12.79 -0.68
CA VAL A 114 -3.51 -11.47 -0.26
C VAL A 114 -4.68 -10.64 0.26
N LYS A 115 -4.62 -10.30 1.54
CA LYS A 115 -5.65 -9.53 2.25
C LYS A 115 -5.02 -8.48 3.13
N LEU A 116 -5.69 -7.34 3.26
CA LEU A 116 -5.36 -6.28 4.19
C LEU A 116 -6.30 -6.36 5.40
N LEU A 117 -5.76 -6.32 6.61
CA LEU A 117 -6.56 -6.21 7.82
C LEU A 117 -6.77 -4.74 8.16
N VAL A 118 -8.02 -4.28 8.09
CA VAL A 118 -8.39 -2.87 8.28
C VAL A 118 -9.46 -2.79 9.36
N ARG A 119 -9.42 -1.74 10.19
CA ARG A 119 -10.53 -1.39 11.07
C ARG A 119 -11.28 -0.20 10.48
N PHE A 120 -12.60 -0.33 10.36
CA PHE A 120 -13.48 0.77 9.96
C PHE A 120 -14.28 1.28 11.15
N GLU A 121 -14.32 2.60 11.32
CA GLU A 121 -15.13 3.29 12.31
C GLU A 121 -15.86 4.45 11.61
N PHE A 122 -17.17 4.58 11.87
CA PHE A 122 -17.99 5.70 11.40
C PHE A 122 -18.43 6.49 12.63
N VAL A 123 -18.17 7.80 12.62
CA VAL A 123 -18.42 8.71 13.75
C VAL A 123 -19.45 9.75 13.32
#